data_AF-A0A6P0WR41-F1
#
_entry.id   AF-A0A6P0WR41-F1
#
_cell.length_a   1.000
_cell.length_b   1.000
_cell.length_c   1.000
_cell.angle_alpha   90.00
_cell.angle_beta   90.00
_cell.angle_gamma   90.00
#
_symmetry.space_group_name_H-M   'P 1'
#
loop_
_entity.id
_entity.type
_entity.pdbx_description
1 polymer ?
#
loop_
_entity_poly.entity_id
_entity_poly.type
_entity_poly.pdbx_seq_one_letter_code
_entity_poly.pdbx_strand_id
1 'polypeptide(L)'
;MHQNKPTSFQSSISDDPYIKGYQYLQTVRQLALEPSMVEVTNNLSEHEQLCTWIGNHIDIVNANLNDCLEACHSCFHAAVRQPMQIMAAPLAQEFGIDGLCNILVHPVVILIDVGRTEPQDWLSIVVHEYAHAHIGAPGHDQQFFQIIGHLCLGLGLASPIWQPDLENYLRNWPHCQSTKNHLDFWLGKIW
;
A
#
# COMPACT_ATOMS: atom_id res chain seq x y z
N MET A 1 40.03 -26.20 -3.38
CA MET A 1 38.77 -25.87 -2.67
C MET A 1 38.70 -24.35 -2.51
N HIS A 2 38.10 -23.66 -3.47
CA HIS A 2 37.80 -22.24 -3.35
C HIS A 2 36.34 -22.11 -2.90
N GLN A 3 36.13 -21.68 -1.66
CA GLN A 3 34.81 -21.30 -1.16
C GLN A 3 34.56 -19.85 -1.58
N ASN A 4 33.70 -19.65 -2.56
CA ASN A 4 33.08 -18.35 -2.84
C ASN A 4 32.11 -18.04 -1.71
N LYS A 5 32.42 -17.00 -0.91
CA LYS A 5 31.45 -16.35 -0.03
C LYS A 5 30.42 -15.61 -0.90
N PRO A 6 29.12 -15.76 -0.64
CA PRO A 6 28.13 -14.91 -1.28
C PRO A 6 28.26 -13.48 -0.74
N THR A 7 28.54 -12.54 -1.63
CA THR A 7 28.44 -11.10 -1.36
C THR A 7 26.99 -10.75 -1.08
N SER A 8 26.71 -10.40 0.17
CA SER A 8 25.46 -9.75 0.58
C SER A 8 25.34 -8.41 -0.13
N PHE A 9 24.26 -8.20 -0.88
CA PHE A 9 23.83 -6.87 -1.29
C PHE A 9 23.34 -6.12 -0.04
N GLN A 10 24.26 -5.58 0.75
CA GLN A 10 23.96 -4.49 1.67
C GLN A 10 24.05 -3.20 0.86
N SER A 11 22.91 -2.78 0.29
CA SER A 11 22.74 -1.39 -0.12
C SER A 11 22.92 -0.55 1.14
N SER A 12 23.99 0.23 1.23
CA SER A 12 24.12 1.25 2.27
C SER A 12 23.02 2.28 2.02
N ILE A 13 21.92 2.16 2.76
CA ILE A 13 20.90 3.21 2.82
C ILE A 13 21.64 4.45 3.28
N SER A 14 21.64 5.50 2.45
CA SER A 14 22.25 6.77 2.81
C SER A 14 21.53 7.33 4.05
N ASP A 15 22.29 7.83 5.02
CA ASP A 15 21.73 8.56 6.17
C ASP A 15 21.14 9.92 5.75
N ASP A 16 21.38 10.36 4.50
CA ASP A 16 20.76 11.54 3.92
C ASP A 16 19.26 11.27 3.62
N PRO A 17 18.32 11.98 4.29
CA PRO A 17 16.88 11.77 4.09
C PRO A 17 16.44 12.00 2.64
N TYR A 18 17.01 12.97 1.94
CA TYR A 18 16.66 13.22 0.55
C TYR A 18 17.02 12.02 -0.34
N ILE A 19 18.25 11.50 -0.20
CA ILE A 19 18.71 10.35 -0.99
C ILE A 19 17.86 9.10 -0.65
N LYS A 20 17.62 8.86 0.64
CA LYS A 20 16.79 7.74 1.09
C LYS A 20 15.38 7.82 0.53
N GLY A 21 14.73 8.98 0.60
CA GLY A 21 13.38 9.16 0.08
C GLY A 21 13.30 9.07 -1.44
N TYR A 22 14.30 9.59 -2.15
CA TYR A 22 14.40 9.41 -3.59
C TYR A 22 14.52 7.93 -3.98
N GLN A 23 15.41 7.18 -3.34
CA GLN A 23 15.58 5.74 -3.57
C GLN A 23 14.30 4.96 -3.26
N TYR A 24 13.62 5.33 -2.17
CA TYR A 24 12.33 4.75 -1.80
C TYR A 24 11.29 4.96 -2.91
N LEU A 25 11.11 6.20 -3.38
CA LEU A 25 10.17 6.51 -4.46
C LEU A 25 10.49 5.76 -5.75
N GLN A 26 11.76 5.67 -6.14
CA GLN A 26 12.14 4.89 -7.32
C GLN A 26 11.77 3.41 -7.17
N THR A 27 11.95 2.86 -5.96
CA THR A 27 11.56 1.48 -5.67
C THR A 27 10.05 1.30 -5.80
N VAL A 28 9.25 2.14 -5.14
CA VAL A 28 7.78 2.08 -5.20
C VAL A 28 7.27 2.24 -6.64
N ARG A 29 7.88 3.12 -7.44
CA ARG A 29 7.56 3.29 -8.87
C ARG A 29 7.77 2.05 -9.71
N GLN A 30 8.79 1.25 -9.40
CA GLN A 30 9.08 0.00 -10.10
C GLN A 30 8.12 -1.13 -9.68
N LEU A 31 7.48 -1.01 -8.52
CA LEU A 31 6.54 -1.99 -8.00
C LEU A 31 5.08 -1.68 -8.36
N ALA A 32 4.77 -0.45 -8.75
CA ALA A 32 3.46 -0.08 -9.28
C ALA A 32 3.17 -0.79 -10.62
N LEU A 33 1.88 -0.96 -10.96
CA LEU A 33 1.47 -1.53 -12.26
C LEU A 33 1.94 -0.65 -13.43
N GLU A 34 1.86 0.66 -13.25
CA GLU A 34 2.40 1.66 -14.18
C GLU A 34 3.20 2.69 -13.37
N PRO A 35 4.43 3.07 -13.78
CA PRO A 35 5.26 4.00 -13.01
C PRO A 35 4.67 5.41 -12.85
N SER A 36 3.66 5.78 -13.65
CA SER A 36 2.93 7.05 -13.55
C SER A 36 1.85 7.04 -12.46
N MET A 37 1.50 5.87 -11.91
CA MET A 37 0.56 5.76 -10.78
C MET A 37 1.13 6.34 -9.49
N VAL A 38 2.45 6.49 -9.38
CA VAL A 38 3.09 7.14 -8.23
C VAL A 38 3.28 8.61 -8.57
N GLU A 39 2.68 9.48 -7.75
CA GLU A 39 2.74 10.91 -7.94
C GLU A 39 4.12 11.45 -7.61
N VAL A 40 4.67 12.20 -8.56
CA VAL A 40 5.91 12.95 -8.40
C VAL A 40 5.65 14.35 -8.93
N THR A 41 5.83 15.36 -8.07
CA THR A 41 5.70 16.77 -8.46
C THR A 41 6.79 17.19 -9.46
N ASN A 42 6.39 18.00 -10.45
CA ASN A 42 7.31 18.61 -11.40
C ASN A 42 8.03 19.85 -10.83
N ASN A 43 7.60 20.34 -9.65
CA ASN A 43 8.23 21.44 -8.96
C ASN A 43 9.45 20.91 -8.18
N LEU A 44 10.65 21.42 -8.50
CA LEU A 44 11.89 20.97 -7.89
C LEU A 44 11.91 21.13 -6.36
N SER A 45 11.37 22.24 -5.84
CA SER A 45 11.32 22.52 -4.41
C SER A 45 10.37 21.55 -3.69
N GLU A 46 9.22 21.26 -4.28
CA GLU A 46 8.27 20.30 -3.70
C GLU A 46 8.82 18.87 -3.80
N HIS A 47 9.56 18.54 -4.87
CA HIS A 47 10.17 17.23 -5.05
C HIS A 47 11.23 16.98 -3.98
N GLU A 48 12.08 17.97 -3.70
CA GLU A 48 13.06 17.91 -2.61
C GLU A 48 12.38 17.75 -1.25
N GLN A 49 11.32 18.52 -0.99
CA GLN A 49 10.53 18.43 0.23
C GLN A 49 9.90 17.05 0.41
N LEU A 50 9.26 16.52 -0.64
CA LEU A 50 8.62 15.21 -0.66
C LEU A 50 9.65 14.10 -0.40
N CYS A 51 10.78 14.11 -1.10
CA CYS A 51 11.85 13.12 -0.87
C CYS A 51 12.39 13.19 0.56
N THR A 52 12.67 14.40 1.06
CA THR A 52 13.18 14.59 2.43
C THR A 52 12.20 14.09 3.47
N TRP A 53 10.91 14.39 3.30
CA TRP A 53 9.85 13.92 4.19
C TRP A 53 9.76 12.39 4.19
N ILE A 54 9.74 11.76 3.01
CA ILE A 54 9.75 10.29 2.90
C ILE A 54 10.97 9.71 3.61
N GLY A 55 12.18 10.22 3.35
CA GLY A 55 13.39 9.69 4.00
C GLY A 55 13.33 9.71 5.53
N ASN A 56 12.72 10.74 6.10
CA ASN A 56 12.59 10.90 7.55
C ASN A 56 11.50 10.02 8.18
N HIS A 57 10.40 9.76 7.47
CA HIS A 57 9.17 9.23 8.10
C HIS A 57 8.71 7.87 7.58
N ILE A 58 9.18 7.44 6.41
CA ILE A 58 8.59 6.29 5.71
C ILE A 58 8.70 4.97 6.47
N ASP A 59 9.73 4.78 7.28
CA ASP A 59 9.91 3.54 8.05
C ASP A 59 8.79 3.39 9.08
N ILE A 60 8.37 4.49 9.73
CA ILE A 60 7.28 4.50 10.72
C ILE A 60 5.94 4.29 10.01
N VAL A 61 5.71 4.96 8.88
CA VAL A 61 4.49 4.77 8.07
C VAL A 61 4.37 3.31 7.63
N ASN A 62 5.44 2.74 7.08
CA ASN A 62 5.44 1.37 6.62
C ASN A 62 5.33 0.37 7.77
N ALA A 63 5.87 0.67 8.96
CA ALA A 63 5.63 -0.16 10.13
C ALA A 63 4.13 -0.24 10.48
N ASN A 64 3.42 0.89 10.49
CA ASN A 64 1.98 0.91 10.73
C ASN A 64 1.18 0.14 9.66
N LEU A 65 1.57 0.26 8.39
CA LEU A 65 0.96 -0.52 7.31
C LEU A 65 1.26 -2.03 7.44
N ASN A 66 2.47 -2.40 7.88
CA ASN A 66 2.80 -3.79 8.15
C ASN A 66 1.99 -4.35 9.31
N ASP A 67 1.71 -3.57 10.36
CA ASP A 67 0.80 -4.00 11.43
C ASP A 67 -0.61 -4.30 10.89
N CYS A 68 -1.11 -3.50 9.94
CA CYS A 68 -2.38 -3.76 9.25
C CYS A 68 -2.33 -5.05 8.41
N LEU A 69 -1.23 -5.26 7.67
CA LEU A 69 -1.00 -6.47 6.86
C LEU A 69 -0.94 -7.73 7.75
N GLU A 70 -0.21 -7.68 8.86
CA GLU A 70 -0.10 -8.79 9.81
C GLU A 70 -1.43 -9.10 10.50
N ALA A 71 -2.25 -8.08 10.78
CA ALA A 71 -3.61 -8.27 11.25
C ALA A 71 -4.44 -9.07 10.22
N CYS A 72 -4.36 -8.71 8.93
CA CYS A 72 -5.02 -9.46 7.86
C CYS A 72 -4.50 -10.90 7.73
N HIS A 73 -3.18 -11.10 7.79
CA HIS A 73 -2.58 -12.43 7.82
C HIS A 73 -3.07 -13.28 9.00
N SER A 74 -3.27 -12.67 10.16
CA SER A 74 -3.73 -13.35 11.38
C SER A 74 -5.15 -13.91 11.26
N CYS A 75 -5.96 -13.44 10.30
CA CYS A 75 -7.26 -14.03 9.98
C CYS A 75 -7.16 -15.37 9.24
N PHE A 76 -5.98 -15.75 8.74
CA PHE A 76 -5.77 -16.95 7.93
C PHE A 76 -4.71 -17.87 8.54
N HIS A 77 -4.90 -19.17 8.35
CA HIS A 77 -3.89 -20.16 8.70
C HIS A 77 -2.61 -19.98 7.87
N ALA A 78 -1.43 -20.16 8.46
CA ALA A 78 -0.14 -19.89 7.81
C ALA A 78 0.03 -20.60 6.45
N ALA A 79 -0.52 -21.83 6.32
CA ALA A 79 -0.43 -22.62 5.09
C ALA A 79 -1.18 -22.03 3.87
N VAL A 80 -2.09 -21.08 4.07
CA VAL A 80 -2.85 -20.43 2.98
C VAL A 80 -2.52 -18.94 2.82
N ARG A 81 -1.53 -18.43 3.57
CA ARG A 81 -1.07 -17.04 3.42
C ARG A 81 -0.21 -16.94 2.16
N GLN A 82 -0.46 -15.91 1.35
CA GLN A 82 0.42 -15.56 0.23
C GLN A 82 1.55 -14.66 0.74
N PRO A 83 2.78 -14.77 0.19
CA PRO A 83 3.83 -13.79 0.43
C PRO A 83 3.41 -12.43 -0.12
N MET A 84 3.33 -11.43 0.76
CA MET A 84 2.93 -10.07 0.44
C MET A 84 3.94 -9.07 0.99
N GLN A 85 4.07 -7.94 0.31
CA GLN A 85 4.79 -6.77 0.78
C GLN A 85 3.85 -5.58 0.72
N ILE A 86 3.80 -4.77 1.77
CA ILE A 86 3.02 -3.53 1.80
C ILE A 86 3.94 -2.32 1.92
N MET A 87 3.64 -1.26 1.16
CA MET A 87 4.41 -0.03 1.15
C MET A 87 3.47 1.18 1.01
N ALA A 88 3.83 2.28 1.65
CA ALA A 88 3.14 3.54 1.44
C ALA A 88 3.63 4.20 0.14
N ALA A 89 2.73 4.79 -0.63
CA ALA A 89 3.02 5.41 -1.91
C ALA A 89 2.16 6.66 -2.14
N PRO A 90 2.73 7.80 -2.56
CA PRO A 90 1.91 8.89 -3.08
C PRO A 90 1.29 8.43 -4.40
N LEU A 91 0.00 8.16 -4.46
CA LEU A 91 -0.67 7.69 -5.68
C LEU A 91 -1.24 8.89 -6.44
N ALA A 92 -1.11 8.87 -7.77
CA ALA A 92 -1.49 10.00 -8.62
C ALA A 92 -3.00 10.24 -8.68
N GLN A 93 -3.40 11.51 -8.52
CA GLN A 93 -4.81 11.92 -8.44
C GLN A 93 -5.67 11.51 -9.62
N GLU A 94 -5.10 11.47 -10.81
CA GLU A 94 -5.78 11.07 -12.04
C GLU A 94 -6.32 9.62 -12.01
N PHE A 95 -5.76 8.75 -11.16
CA PHE A 95 -6.23 7.37 -11.01
C PHE A 95 -7.38 7.24 -10.02
N GLY A 96 -7.53 8.18 -9.08
CA GLY A 96 -8.64 8.17 -8.11
C GLY A 96 -8.69 6.93 -7.21
N ILE A 97 -7.53 6.36 -6.88
CA ILE A 97 -7.39 5.16 -6.04
C ILE A 97 -6.65 5.49 -4.73
N ASP A 98 -7.07 4.86 -3.64
CA ASP A 98 -6.45 5.00 -2.31
C ASP A 98 -5.41 3.90 -2.03
N GLY A 99 -5.46 2.82 -2.81
CA GLY A 99 -4.52 1.72 -2.78
C GLY A 99 -4.48 0.99 -4.13
N LEU A 100 -3.47 0.15 -4.30
CA LEU A 100 -3.40 -0.80 -5.41
C LEU A 100 -2.70 -2.09 -4.98
N CYS A 101 -3.10 -3.18 -5.62
CA CYS A 101 -2.48 -4.49 -5.46
C CYS A 101 -1.86 -4.94 -6.79
N ASN A 102 -0.54 -5.05 -6.83
CA ASN A 102 0.21 -5.62 -7.93
C ASN A 102 0.40 -7.13 -7.73
N ILE A 103 -0.56 -7.91 -8.23
CA ILE A 103 -0.55 -9.38 -8.22
C ILE A 103 0.43 -10.00 -9.24
N LEU A 104 1.07 -9.19 -10.09
CA LEU A 104 1.95 -9.67 -11.17
C LEU A 104 3.41 -9.85 -10.72
N VAL A 105 3.74 -9.44 -9.50
CA VAL A 105 5.08 -9.55 -8.90
C VAL A 105 5.09 -10.54 -7.73
N HIS A 106 6.28 -11.03 -7.38
CA HIS A 106 6.46 -11.94 -6.25
C HIS A 106 7.58 -11.44 -5.30
N PRO A 107 7.30 -11.19 -4.01
CA PRO A 107 5.98 -11.26 -3.36
C PRO A 107 4.95 -10.29 -3.98
N VAL A 108 3.66 -10.55 -3.78
CA VAL A 108 2.60 -9.61 -4.22
C VAL A 108 2.80 -8.29 -3.51
N VAL A 109 2.67 -7.17 -4.22
CA VAL A 109 2.88 -5.84 -3.62
C VAL A 109 1.56 -5.11 -3.46
N ILE A 110 1.31 -4.59 -2.26
CA ILE A 110 0.23 -3.67 -1.94
C ILE A 110 0.85 -2.28 -1.75
N LEU A 111 0.38 -1.29 -2.49
CA LEU A 111 0.75 0.12 -2.29
C LEU A 111 -0.46 0.89 -1.77
N ILE A 112 -0.28 1.67 -0.70
CA ILE A 112 -1.35 2.46 -0.06
C ILE A 112 -0.99 3.94 -0.08
N ASP A 113 -1.90 4.80 -0.55
CA ASP A 113 -1.77 6.25 -0.37
C ASP A 113 -2.33 6.67 0.99
N VAL A 114 -1.47 6.58 1.99
CA VAL A 114 -1.75 7.03 3.35
C VAL A 114 -2.02 8.53 3.46
N GLY A 115 -1.69 9.31 2.42
CA GLY A 115 -1.99 10.73 2.37
C GLY A 115 -3.42 11.02 1.97
N ARG A 116 -4.10 10.10 1.26
CA ARG A 116 -5.49 10.26 0.77
C ARG A 116 -6.55 9.98 1.82
N THR A 117 -6.20 9.28 2.89
CA THR A 117 -7.15 8.78 3.88
C THR A 117 -6.62 8.98 5.28
N GLU A 118 -7.54 9.14 6.23
CA GLU A 118 -7.18 9.31 7.64
C GLU A 118 -6.57 8.03 8.23
N PRO A 119 -5.65 8.11 9.21
CA PRO A 119 -4.98 6.94 9.78
C PRO A 119 -5.92 5.84 10.31
N GLN A 120 -7.10 6.24 10.82
CA GLN A 120 -8.12 5.31 11.30
C GLN A 120 -8.75 4.44 10.20
N ASP A 121 -8.65 4.87 8.95
CA ASP A 121 -9.24 4.20 7.79
C ASP A 121 -8.25 3.27 7.06
N TRP A 122 -6.93 3.39 7.34
CA TRP A 122 -5.89 2.63 6.66
C TRP A 122 -6.13 1.13 6.68
N LEU A 123 -6.54 0.55 7.82
CA LEU A 123 -6.81 -0.88 7.93
C LEU A 123 -7.90 -1.34 6.95
N SER A 124 -8.94 -0.53 6.73
CA SER A 124 -10.02 -0.88 5.82
C SER A 124 -9.52 -0.95 4.37
N ILE A 125 -8.62 -0.06 3.98
CA ILE A 125 -8.01 -0.04 2.65
C ILE A 125 -7.06 -1.23 2.49
N VAL A 126 -6.23 -1.51 3.51
CA VAL A 126 -5.36 -2.69 3.52
C VAL A 126 -6.18 -3.97 3.38
N VAL A 127 -7.34 -4.07 4.07
CA VAL A 127 -8.25 -5.22 3.94
C VAL A 127 -8.76 -5.41 2.52
N HIS A 128 -9.09 -4.32 1.82
CA HIS A 128 -9.50 -4.38 0.41
C HIS A 128 -8.37 -4.94 -0.47
N GLU A 129 -7.18 -4.33 -0.42
CA GLU A 129 -6.06 -4.74 -1.27
C GLU A 129 -5.52 -6.13 -0.90
N TYR A 130 -5.57 -6.49 0.38
CA TYR A 130 -5.24 -7.83 0.85
C TYR A 130 -6.19 -8.88 0.27
N ALA A 131 -7.48 -8.59 0.12
CA ALA A 131 -8.41 -9.53 -0.48
C ALA A 131 -8.02 -9.85 -1.93
N HIS A 132 -7.63 -8.84 -2.73
CA HIS A 132 -7.06 -9.06 -4.06
C HIS A 132 -5.79 -9.92 -4.00
N ALA A 133 -4.87 -9.59 -3.10
CA ALA A 133 -3.60 -10.29 -2.96
C ALA A 133 -3.79 -11.76 -2.53
N HIS A 134 -4.75 -12.04 -1.65
CA HIS A 134 -5.06 -13.37 -1.15
C HIS A 134 -5.66 -14.27 -2.24
N ILE A 135 -6.52 -13.70 -3.09
CA ILE A 135 -7.16 -14.41 -4.19
C ILE A 135 -6.19 -14.55 -5.38
N GLY A 136 -5.31 -13.57 -5.57
CA GLY A 136 -4.45 -13.47 -6.75
C GLY A 136 -5.22 -13.04 -8.01
N ALA A 137 -6.28 -12.24 -7.86
CA ALA A 137 -7.08 -11.72 -8.96
C ALA A 137 -7.62 -10.30 -8.70
N PRO A 138 -7.81 -9.49 -9.76
CA PRO A 138 -8.21 -8.08 -9.64
C PRO A 138 -9.74 -7.87 -9.57
N GLY A 139 -10.54 -8.94 -9.66
CA GLY A 139 -12.00 -8.84 -9.72
C GLY A 139 -12.68 -8.73 -8.35
N HIS A 140 -13.85 -8.11 -8.31
CA HIS A 140 -14.70 -7.96 -7.12
C HIS A 140 -15.90 -8.91 -7.14
N ASP A 141 -15.64 -10.20 -7.38
CA ASP A 141 -16.67 -11.22 -7.51
C ASP A 141 -17.12 -11.80 -6.15
N GLN A 142 -17.86 -12.91 -6.19
CA GLN A 142 -18.31 -13.62 -4.99
C GLN A 142 -17.14 -14.11 -4.12
N GLN A 143 -16.02 -14.52 -4.71
CA GLN A 143 -14.86 -14.97 -3.96
C GLN A 143 -14.23 -13.79 -3.21
N PHE A 144 -14.10 -12.64 -3.88
CA PHE A 144 -13.68 -11.40 -3.24
C PHE A 144 -14.58 -11.04 -2.06
N PHE A 145 -15.90 -11.05 -2.26
CA PHE A 145 -16.88 -10.78 -1.21
C PHE A 145 -16.71 -11.69 0.02
N GLN A 146 -16.45 -12.98 -0.19
CA GLN A 146 -16.24 -13.94 0.89
C GLN A 146 -14.96 -13.65 1.68
N ILE A 147 -13.86 -13.36 0.99
CA ILE A 147 -12.57 -13.07 1.61
C ILE A 147 -12.63 -11.77 2.41
N ILE A 148 -13.18 -10.71 1.81
CA ILE A 148 -13.29 -9.41 2.48
C ILE A 148 -14.28 -9.46 3.66
N GLY A 149 -15.37 -10.22 3.53
CA GLY A 149 -16.31 -10.45 4.64
C GLY A 149 -15.66 -11.20 5.80
N HIS A 150 -14.85 -12.23 5.52
CA HIS A 150 -14.08 -12.96 6.53
C HIS A 150 -13.09 -12.04 7.26
N LEU A 151 -12.34 -11.23 6.51
CA LEU A 151 -11.41 -10.24 7.06
C LEU A 151 -12.14 -9.23 7.95
N CYS A 152 -13.22 -8.62 7.46
CA CYS A 152 -13.97 -7.63 8.24
C CYS A 152 -14.51 -8.23 9.55
N LEU A 153 -15.06 -9.45 9.50
CA LEU A 153 -15.53 -10.14 10.70
C LEU A 153 -14.40 -10.39 11.70
N GLY A 154 -13.24 -10.87 11.23
CA GLY A 154 -12.08 -11.18 12.06
C GLY A 154 -11.41 -9.94 12.67
N LEU A 155 -11.47 -8.80 11.97
CA LEU A 155 -10.85 -7.54 12.35
C LEU A 155 -11.81 -6.55 13.04
N GLY A 156 -13.08 -6.91 13.18
CA GLY A 156 -14.09 -6.05 13.80
C GLY A 156 -14.51 -4.85 12.95
N LEU A 157 -14.33 -4.92 11.63
CA LEU A 157 -14.77 -3.89 10.69
C LEU A 157 -16.21 -4.13 10.23
N ALA A 158 -16.87 -3.08 9.74
CA ALA A 158 -18.16 -3.21 9.09
C ALA A 158 -18.02 -4.07 7.82
N SER A 159 -18.76 -5.18 7.74
CA SER A 159 -18.72 -6.05 6.56
C SER A 159 -19.46 -5.44 5.37
N PRO A 160 -18.99 -5.66 4.12
CA PRO A 160 -19.77 -5.27 2.95
C PRO A 160 -21.08 -6.06 2.87
N ILE A 161 -22.11 -5.44 2.27
CA ILE A 161 -23.44 -6.03 2.13
C ILE A 161 -23.60 -6.62 0.73
N TRP A 162 -24.18 -7.82 0.64
CA TRP A 162 -24.50 -8.43 -0.66
C TRP A 162 -25.60 -7.64 -1.38
N GLN A 163 -25.37 -7.23 -2.62
CA GLN A 163 -26.33 -6.47 -3.42
C GLN A 163 -26.24 -6.78 -4.93
N PRO A 164 -27.28 -6.44 -5.73
CA PRO A 164 -27.34 -6.80 -7.16
C PRO A 164 -26.20 -6.25 -8.04
N ASP A 165 -25.57 -5.14 -7.65
CA ASP A 165 -24.41 -4.53 -8.32
C ASP A 165 -23.16 -4.67 -7.44
N LEU A 166 -22.82 -5.92 -7.12
CA LEU A 166 -21.79 -6.27 -6.14
C LEU A 166 -20.40 -5.78 -6.53
N GLU A 167 -20.03 -5.93 -7.80
CA GLU A 167 -18.70 -5.57 -8.29
C GLU A 167 -18.46 -4.06 -8.13
N ASN A 168 -19.37 -3.23 -8.63
CA ASN A 168 -19.27 -1.78 -8.54
C ASN A 168 -19.35 -1.29 -7.08
N TYR A 169 -20.16 -1.95 -6.25
CA TYR A 169 -20.20 -1.65 -4.83
C TYR A 169 -18.86 -1.90 -4.13
N LEU A 170 -18.31 -3.10 -4.32
CA LEU A 170 -17.06 -3.51 -3.71
C LEU A 170 -15.89 -2.68 -4.23
N ARG A 171 -15.89 -2.31 -5.51
CA ARG A 171 -14.90 -1.39 -6.11
C ARG A 171 -14.82 -0.05 -5.36
N ASN A 172 -15.91 0.41 -4.78
CA ASN A 172 -16.00 1.68 -4.03
C ASN A 172 -16.04 1.47 -2.50
N TRP A 173 -15.87 0.22 -2.04
CA TRP A 173 -15.76 -0.14 -0.64
C TRP A 173 -14.28 -0.30 -0.29
N PRO A 174 -13.79 0.12 0.88
CA PRO A 174 -14.52 0.78 1.96
C PRO A 174 -14.82 2.25 1.65
N HIS A 175 -15.86 2.80 2.29
CA HIS A 175 -16.13 4.23 2.23
C HIS A 175 -15.29 4.96 3.28
N CYS A 176 -14.07 5.35 2.90
CA CYS A 176 -13.14 6.08 3.75
C CYS A 176 -13.34 7.60 3.66
N GLN A 177 -12.90 8.33 4.69
CA GLN A 177 -12.86 9.79 4.62
C GLN A 177 -11.64 10.22 3.81
N SER A 178 -11.89 10.86 2.67
CA SER A 178 -10.83 11.40 1.82
C SER A 178 -10.27 12.70 2.40
N THR A 179 -8.95 12.83 2.40
CA THR A 179 -8.28 14.09 2.72
C THR A 179 -8.40 15.05 1.53
N LYS A 180 -8.54 16.35 1.82
CA LYS A 180 -8.78 17.36 0.76
C LYS A 180 -7.58 17.57 -0.18
N ASN A 181 -6.37 17.35 0.30
CA ASN A 181 -5.14 17.50 -0.47
C ASN A 181 -4.13 16.45 -0.02
N HIS A 182 -4.21 15.26 -0.61
CA HIS A 182 -3.40 14.12 -0.24
C HIS A 182 -1.89 14.37 -0.33
N LEU A 183 -1.43 15.26 -1.23
CA LEU A 183 -0.03 15.62 -1.34
C LEU A 183 0.50 16.40 -0.13
N ASP A 184 -0.38 17.06 0.64
CA ASP A 184 0.04 17.81 1.83
C ASP A 184 0.65 16.90 2.90
N PHE A 185 0.19 15.65 3.01
CA PHE A 185 0.79 14.65 3.88
C PHE A 185 2.22 14.32 3.45
N TRP A 186 2.40 14.02 2.16
CA TRP A 186 3.69 13.68 1.56
C TRP A 186 4.69 14.85 1.56
N LEU A 187 4.20 16.08 1.65
CA LEU A 187 5.01 17.29 1.82
C LEU A 187 5.24 17.65 3.30
N GLY A 188 4.69 16.89 4.25
CA GLY A 188 4.85 17.15 5.68
C GLY A 188 4.12 18.38 6.21
N LYS A 189 3.05 18.82 5.53
CA LYS A 189 2.20 19.93 5.97
C LYS A 189 1.11 19.47 6.93
N ILE A 190 0.74 18.20 6.87
CA ILE A 190 -0.21 17.51 7.76
C ILE A 190 0.41 16.16 8.18
N TRP A 191 0.34 15.83 9.47
CA TRP A 191 0.78 14.56 10.06
C TRP A 191 -0.01 14.29 11.33
#